data_AF-A0AA46WC52-F1
#
_entry.id   AF-A0AA46WC52-F1
#
_cell.length_a   1.000
_cell.length_b   1.000
_cell.length_c   1.000
_cell.angle_alpha   90.00
_cell.angle_beta   90.00
_cell.angle_gamma   90.00
#
_symmetry.space_group_name_H-M   'P 1'
#
loop_
_entity.id
_entity.type
_entity.pdbx_description
1 polymer ?
#
loop_
_entity_poly.entity_id
_entity_poly.type
_entity_poly.pdbx_seq_one_letter_code
_entity_poly.pdbx_strand_id
1 'polypeptide(L)'
;MVIAILTVFIMLNVVLKLSFWKLWQQALFAAVCFLFVWLATDFASEQSQVTLQTMLSNPKVLGNITVLLTVETAVCMAYCFTSLRTLFKGKESRWHKVLQWYPNLLIFPALFYVLTQSIFYYTGVSFEHIAFWIGASVVVFIILGAWGLQKLLPEKDLRLELHFLVSLLITLLGLIGTANGQILYVPQSEPINLKVLEGIFTFFIALFGIGFGFSKLYWFLRQRKQKN
;
A
#
# COMPACT_ATOMS: atom_id res chain seq x y z
N MET A 1 16.99 6.69 -9.24
CA MET A 1 15.92 6.85 -10.25
C MET A 1 14.83 5.79 -10.16
N VAL A 2 15.17 4.49 -10.00
CA VAL A 2 14.16 3.41 -9.91
C VAL A 2 13.13 3.63 -8.79
N ILE A 3 13.55 4.10 -7.62
CA ILE A 3 12.68 4.31 -6.45
C ILE A 3 11.63 5.41 -6.70
N ALA A 4 12.02 6.53 -7.31
CA ALA A 4 11.09 7.60 -7.67
C ALA A 4 10.04 7.12 -8.68
N ILE A 5 10.45 6.31 -9.67
CA ILE A 5 9.53 5.70 -10.64
C ILE A 5 8.56 4.76 -9.90
N LEU A 6 9.07 3.91 -9.00
CA LEU A 6 8.27 2.99 -8.19
C LEU A 6 7.27 3.73 -7.30
N THR A 7 7.66 4.85 -6.69
CA THR A 7 6.77 5.74 -5.92
C THR A 7 5.62 6.28 -6.78
N VAL A 8 5.90 6.73 -8.00
CA VAL A 8 4.86 7.23 -8.92
C VAL A 8 3.87 6.11 -9.27
N PHE A 9 4.36 4.90 -9.55
CA PHE A 9 3.48 3.77 -9.85
C PHE A 9 2.64 3.34 -8.63
N ILE A 10 3.19 3.37 -7.41
CA ILE A 10 2.42 3.12 -6.18
C ILE A 10 1.30 4.15 -6.03
N MET A 11 1.61 5.44 -6.23
CA MET A 11 0.62 6.51 -6.16
C MET A 11 -0.48 6.30 -7.22
N LEU A 12 -0.11 5.93 -8.45
CA LEU A 12 -1.08 5.59 -9.49
C LEU A 12 -1.95 4.37 -9.12
N ASN A 13 -1.36 3.32 -8.54
CA ASN A 13 -2.06 2.12 -8.11
C ASN A 13 -3.09 2.43 -7.01
N VAL A 14 -2.71 3.25 -6.03
CA VAL A 14 -3.61 3.76 -4.98
C VAL A 14 -4.82 4.44 -5.61
N VAL A 15 -4.60 5.40 -6.52
CA VAL A 15 -5.67 6.18 -7.14
C VAL A 15 -6.60 5.27 -7.96
N LEU A 16 -6.04 4.31 -8.70
CA LEU A 16 -6.81 3.30 -9.44
C LEU A 16 -7.68 2.46 -8.50
N LYS A 17 -7.15 2.03 -7.35
CA LYS A 17 -7.90 1.26 -6.36
C LYS A 17 -9.01 2.08 -5.72
N LEU A 18 -8.69 3.32 -5.32
CA LEU A 18 -9.64 4.24 -4.69
C LEU A 18 -10.75 4.64 -5.66
N SER A 19 -10.51 4.61 -6.96
CA SER A 19 -11.55 4.85 -7.97
C SER A 19 -12.75 3.88 -7.86
N PHE A 20 -12.59 2.71 -7.23
CA PHE A 20 -13.68 1.76 -6.96
C PHE A 20 -14.38 1.97 -5.60
N TRP A 21 -13.87 2.89 -4.77
CA TRP A 21 -14.40 3.18 -3.44
C TRP A 21 -15.48 4.27 -3.48
N LYS A 22 -16.32 4.32 -2.43
CA LYS A 22 -17.24 5.45 -2.24
C LYS A 22 -16.46 6.69 -1.81
N LEU A 23 -16.94 7.89 -2.18
CA LEU A 23 -16.32 9.18 -1.80
C LEU A 23 -16.05 9.28 -0.29
N TRP A 24 -16.96 8.80 0.56
CA TRP A 24 -16.76 8.81 2.01
C TRP A 24 -15.58 7.93 2.46
N GLN A 25 -15.36 6.78 1.82
CA GLN A 25 -14.22 5.91 2.13
C GLN A 25 -12.90 6.51 1.61
N GLN A 26 -12.93 7.16 0.44
CA GLN A 26 -11.78 7.90 -0.10
C GLN A 26 -11.40 9.05 0.84
N ALA A 27 -12.38 9.81 1.33
CA ALA A 27 -12.15 10.90 2.27
C ALA A 27 -11.57 10.41 3.60
N LEU A 28 -12.08 9.29 4.13
CA LEU A 28 -11.53 8.67 5.33
C LEU A 28 -10.06 8.26 5.14
N PHE A 29 -9.75 7.62 4.01
CA PHE A 29 -8.38 7.21 3.71
C PHE A 29 -7.46 8.42 3.49
N ALA A 30 -7.92 9.44 2.77
CA ALA A 30 -7.16 10.67 2.58
C ALA A 30 -6.86 11.38 3.91
N ALA A 31 -7.81 11.39 4.85
CA ALA A 31 -7.59 11.92 6.19
C ALA A 31 -6.52 11.11 6.97
N VAL A 32 -6.52 9.78 6.84
CA VAL A 32 -5.47 8.92 7.42
C VAL A 32 -4.11 9.22 6.80
N CYS A 33 -4.03 9.41 5.47
CA CYS A 33 -2.78 9.80 4.80
C CYS A 33 -2.27 11.16 5.26
N PHE A 34 -3.17 12.15 5.41
CA PHE A 34 -2.82 13.47 5.93
C PHE A 34 -2.27 13.37 7.36
N LEU A 35 -2.97 12.64 8.23
CA LEU A 35 -2.54 12.43 9.62
C LEU A 35 -1.18 11.72 9.68
N PHE A 36 -0.97 10.72 8.82
CA PHE A 36 0.32 10.05 8.72
C PHE A 36 1.44 10.99 8.31
N VAL A 37 1.24 11.83 7.29
CA VAL A 37 2.23 12.85 6.88
C VAL A 37 2.53 13.80 8.03
N TRP A 38 1.51 14.26 8.74
CA TRP A 38 1.67 15.16 9.89
C TRP A 38 2.53 14.52 10.98
N LEU A 39 2.18 13.32 11.45
CA LEU A 39 2.93 12.58 12.49
C LEU A 39 4.32 12.15 12.03
N ALA A 40 4.50 11.88 10.75
CA ALA A 40 5.78 11.50 10.17
C ALA A 40 6.76 12.68 10.03
N THR A 41 6.31 13.92 10.22
CA THR A 41 7.15 15.12 10.06
C THR A 41 8.31 15.13 11.04
N ASP A 42 8.04 14.83 12.32
CA ASP A 42 9.07 14.79 13.36
C ASP A 42 10.14 13.75 12.99
N PHE A 43 9.71 12.52 12.70
CA PHE A 43 10.59 11.44 12.27
C PHE A 43 11.33 11.72 10.96
N ALA A 44 10.70 12.38 9.99
CA ALA A 44 11.32 12.70 8.71
C ALA A 44 12.37 13.80 8.84
N SER A 45 12.19 14.75 9.76
CA SER A 45 13.13 15.84 10.02
C SER A 45 14.43 15.36 10.68
N GLU A 46 14.37 14.26 11.43
CA GLU A 46 15.54 13.62 12.06
C GLU A 46 16.36 12.77 11.09
N GLN A 47 15.77 12.36 9.95
CA GLN A 47 16.47 11.55 8.97
C GLN A 47 17.34 12.41 8.05
N SER A 48 18.56 11.96 7.78
CA SER A 48 19.46 12.62 6.81
C SER A 48 19.32 12.02 5.41
N GLN A 49 19.61 12.82 4.38
CA GLN A 49 19.56 12.37 2.98
C GLN A 49 20.53 11.20 2.73
N VAL A 50 21.69 11.22 3.40
CA VAL A 50 22.69 10.15 3.30
C VAL A 50 22.17 8.88 3.96
N THR A 51 21.55 8.97 5.16
CA THR A 51 20.97 7.81 5.84
C THR A 51 19.88 7.15 4.99
N LEU A 52 19.00 7.92 4.37
CA LEU A 52 17.99 7.37 3.45
C LEU A 52 18.61 6.67 2.24
N GLN A 53 19.65 7.26 1.65
CA GLN A 53 20.34 6.65 0.52
C GLN A 53 21.09 5.37 0.93
N THR A 54 21.70 5.35 2.11
CA THR A 54 22.36 4.16 2.66
C THR A 54 21.34 3.06 2.98
N MET A 55 20.17 3.40 3.53
CA MET A 55 19.08 2.46 3.80
C MET A 55 18.52 1.87 2.50
N LEU A 56 18.29 2.71 1.48
CA LEU A 56 17.74 2.27 0.19
C LEU A 56 18.77 1.51 -0.67
N SER A 57 20.06 1.71 -0.42
CA SER A 57 21.15 0.93 -1.03
C SER A 57 21.45 -0.36 -0.27
N ASN A 58 20.90 -0.54 0.94
CA ASN A 58 21.10 -1.75 1.72
C ASN A 58 20.21 -2.89 1.17
N PRO A 59 20.79 -4.00 0.69
CA PRO A 59 20.02 -5.07 0.08
C PRO A 59 19.07 -5.75 1.08
N LYS A 60 19.38 -5.75 2.39
CA LYS A 60 18.46 -6.30 3.40
C LYS A 60 17.18 -5.48 3.53
N VAL A 61 17.32 -4.15 3.55
CA VAL A 61 16.18 -3.23 3.64
C VAL A 61 15.36 -3.31 2.35
N LEU A 62 16.03 -3.31 1.20
CA LEU A 62 15.37 -3.41 -0.10
C LEU A 62 14.65 -4.76 -0.28
N GLY A 63 15.25 -5.85 0.22
CA GLY A 63 14.62 -7.17 0.27
C GLY A 63 13.35 -7.19 1.12
N ASN A 64 13.37 -6.59 2.33
CA ASN A 64 12.18 -6.49 3.18
C ASN A 64 11.05 -5.69 2.52
N ILE A 65 11.40 -4.59 1.82
CA ILE A 65 10.43 -3.81 1.03
C ILE A 65 9.86 -4.64 -0.11
N THR A 66 10.68 -5.45 -0.79
CA THR A 66 10.22 -6.32 -1.89
C THR A 66 9.32 -7.46 -1.39
N VAL A 67 9.56 -8.00 -0.19
CA VAL A 67 8.63 -8.96 0.43
C VAL A 67 7.28 -8.30 0.69
N LEU A 68 7.27 -7.10 1.27
CA LEU A 68 6.04 -6.33 1.49
C LEU A 68 5.30 -6.06 0.19
N LEU A 69 6.05 -5.69 -0.85
CA LEU A 69 5.53 -5.44 -2.19
C LEU A 69 4.92 -6.71 -2.82
N THR A 70 5.56 -7.86 -2.62
CA THR A 70 5.05 -9.15 -3.10
C THR A 70 3.72 -9.51 -2.41
N VAL A 71 3.62 -9.31 -1.09
CA VAL A 71 2.37 -9.52 -0.35
C VAL A 71 1.28 -8.58 -0.85
N GLU A 72 1.59 -7.31 -1.05
CA GLU A 72 0.63 -6.33 -1.52
C GLU A 72 0.10 -6.65 -2.93
N THR A 73 0.99 -7.05 -3.82
CA THR A 73 0.62 -7.41 -5.20
C THR A 73 -0.23 -8.68 -5.23
N ALA A 74 0.06 -9.66 -4.37
CA ALA A 74 -0.80 -10.83 -4.18
C ALA A 74 -2.22 -10.45 -3.71
N VAL A 75 -2.35 -9.49 -2.77
CA VAL A 75 -3.65 -8.98 -2.33
C VAL A 75 -4.37 -8.22 -3.46
N CYS A 76 -3.64 -7.44 -4.26
CA CYS A 76 -4.18 -6.75 -5.43
C CYS A 76 -4.70 -7.72 -6.49
N MET A 77 -3.96 -8.80 -6.77
CA MET A 77 -4.37 -9.85 -7.69
C MET A 77 -5.61 -10.60 -7.18
N ALA A 78 -5.65 -10.93 -5.90
CA ALA A 78 -6.84 -11.52 -5.28
C ALA A 78 -8.06 -10.59 -5.39
N TYR A 79 -7.87 -9.27 -5.28
CA TYR A 79 -8.94 -8.29 -5.44
C TYR A 79 -9.42 -8.23 -6.89
N CYS A 80 -8.50 -8.19 -7.86
CA CYS A 80 -8.79 -8.25 -9.29
C CYS A 80 -9.61 -9.52 -9.64
N PHE A 81 -9.17 -10.68 -9.17
CA PHE A 81 -9.86 -11.95 -9.47
C PHE A 81 -11.24 -12.03 -8.83
N THR A 82 -11.40 -11.55 -7.59
CA THR A 82 -12.70 -11.51 -6.93
C THR A 82 -13.65 -10.50 -7.56
N SER A 83 -13.15 -9.34 -8.00
CA SER A 83 -13.96 -8.33 -8.68
C SER A 83 -14.40 -8.78 -10.08
N LEU A 84 -13.51 -9.37 -10.88
CA LEU A 84 -13.86 -10.02 -12.15
C LEU A 84 -14.90 -11.12 -11.96
N ARG A 85 -14.72 -12.00 -10.96
CA ARG A 85 -15.70 -13.05 -10.67
C ARG A 85 -17.07 -12.47 -10.30
N THR A 86 -17.09 -11.32 -9.62
CA THR A 86 -18.34 -10.65 -9.24
C THR A 86 -19.02 -10.04 -10.45
N LEU A 87 -18.25 -9.44 -11.37
CA LEU A 87 -18.74 -8.90 -12.66
C LEU A 87 -19.33 -10.01 -13.55
N PHE A 88 -18.65 -11.15 -13.69
CA PHE A 88 -19.10 -12.24 -14.58
C PHE A 88 -20.15 -13.18 -13.96
N LYS A 89 -20.08 -13.48 -12.65
CA LYS A 89 -20.97 -14.47 -12.00
C LYS A 89 -22.04 -13.85 -11.09
N GLY A 90 -22.07 -12.53 -10.91
CA GLY A 90 -23.09 -11.82 -10.14
C GLY A 90 -23.19 -12.17 -8.64
N LYS A 91 -22.26 -12.98 -8.11
CA LYS A 91 -22.25 -13.38 -6.69
C LYS A 91 -21.27 -12.52 -5.90
N GLU A 92 -21.81 -11.58 -5.15
CA GLU A 92 -21.10 -10.79 -4.14
C GLU A 92 -20.58 -11.68 -3.01
N SER A 93 -19.32 -12.07 -3.10
CA SER A 93 -18.64 -12.80 -2.02
C SER A 93 -18.29 -11.84 -0.88
N ARG A 94 -18.44 -12.28 0.38
CA ARG A 94 -17.99 -11.52 1.56
C ARG A 94 -16.49 -11.18 1.50
N TRP A 95 -15.70 -12.02 0.83
CA TRP A 95 -14.29 -11.79 0.58
C TRP A 95 -14.01 -10.57 -0.30
N HIS A 96 -14.91 -10.24 -1.23
CA HIS A 96 -14.78 -9.07 -2.09
C HIS A 96 -14.83 -7.77 -1.28
N LYS A 97 -15.78 -7.66 -0.33
CA LYS A 97 -15.90 -6.48 0.54
C LYS A 97 -14.68 -6.28 1.45
N VAL A 98 -14.11 -7.36 1.99
CA VAL A 98 -12.92 -7.29 2.85
C VAL A 98 -11.70 -6.86 2.03
N LEU A 99 -11.48 -7.44 0.85
CA LEU A 99 -10.38 -7.05 -0.03
C LEU A 99 -10.56 -5.65 -0.62
N GLN A 100 -11.81 -5.23 -0.87
CA GLN A 100 -12.11 -3.87 -1.27
C GLN A 100 -11.66 -2.90 -0.19
N TRP A 101 -11.83 -3.23 1.10
CA TRP A 101 -11.48 -2.35 2.21
C TRP A 101 -9.99 -2.30 2.55
N TYR A 102 -9.17 -3.23 2.04
CA TYR A 102 -7.73 -3.21 2.28
C TYR A 102 -7.07 -2.06 1.50
N PRO A 103 -6.57 -0.99 2.15
CA PRO A 103 -5.85 0.06 1.43
C PRO A 103 -4.48 -0.45 0.99
N ASN A 104 -3.96 0.11 -0.10
CA ASN A 104 -2.58 -0.13 -0.52
C ASN A 104 -1.64 0.39 0.59
N LEU A 105 -0.89 -0.51 1.22
CA LEU A 105 -0.04 -0.28 2.39
C LEU A 105 1.30 0.35 1.98
N LEU A 106 1.77 0.11 0.76
CA LEU A 106 2.97 0.73 0.21
C LEU A 106 2.85 2.26 0.06
N ILE A 107 1.65 2.82 0.18
CA ILE A 107 1.47 4.26 0.21
C ILE A 107 2.21 4.91 1.39
N PHE A 108 2.31 4.25 2.56
CA PHE A 108 2.91 4.87 3.74
C PHE A 108 4.44 5.07 3.56
N PRO A 109 5.22 4.06 3.15
CA PRO A 109 6.62 4.26 2.76
C PRO A 109 6.79 5.27 1.62
N ALA A 110 5.88 5.28 0.64
CA ALA A 110 5.91 6.22 -0.48
C ALA A 110 5.70 7.68 -0.02
N LEU A 111 4.73 7.92 0.87
CA LEU A 111 4.46 9.23 1.44
C LEU A 111 5.62 9.71 2.31
N PHE A 112 6.21 8.82 3.12
CA PHE A 112 7.39 9.14 3.92
C PHE A 112 8.58 9.55 3.04
N TYR A 113 8.80 8.81 1.94
CA TYR A 113 9.83 9.16 0.96
C TYR A 113 9.58 10.53 0.33
N VAL A 114 8.36 10.81 -0.13
CA VAL A 114 8.00 12.11 -0.73
C VAL A 114 8.14 13.26 0.26
N LEU A 115 7.68 13.07 1.51
CA LEU A 115 7.82 14.07 2.58
C LEU A 115 9.29 14.40 2.83
N THR A 116 10.12 13.37 3.01
CA THR A 116 11.53 13.58 3.33
C THR A 116 12.29 14.21 2.16
N GLN A 117 11.99 13.82 0.91
CA GLN A 117 12.54 14.50 -0.27
C GLN A 117 12.11 15.97 -0.35
N SER A 118 10.86 16.28 0.01
CA SER A 118 10.33 17.65 0.00
C SER A 118 11.00 18.53 1.06
N ILE A 119 11.25 17.99 2.25
CA ILE A 119 11.98 18.67 3.33
C ILE A 119 13.38 19.07 2.86
N PHE A 120 14.10 18.19 2.15
CA PHE A 120 15.43 18.51 1.64
C PHE A 120 15.41 19.48 0.45
N TYR A 121 14.39 19.41 -0.40
CA TYR A 121 14.31 20.27 -1.57
C TYR A 121 13.99 21.73 -1.17
N TYR A 122 13.05 21.92 -0.24
CA TYR A 122 12.66 23.24 0.26
C TYR A 122 13.43 23.62 1.52
N THR A 123 14.73 23.89 1.36
CA THR A 123 15.55 24.39 2.47
C THR A 123 15.11 25.80 2.89
N GLY A 124 15.04 26.06 4.20
CA GLY A 124 14.67 27.38 4.75
C GLY A 124 13.17 27.62 4.98
N VAL A 125 12.30 26.65 4.70
CA VAL A 125 10.88 26.66 5.08
C VAL A 125 10.68 25.79 6.33
N SER A 126 9.81 26.20 7.26
CA SER A 126 9.49 25.40 8.44
C SER A 126 8.89 24.04 8.06
N PHE A 127 9.30 22.97 8.73
CA PHE A 127 8.85 21.60 8.44
C PHE A 127 7.34 21.41 8.53
N GLU A 128 6.66 22.10 9.47
CA GLU A 128 5.21 22.05 9.61
C GLU A 128 4.48 22.54 8.35
N HIS A 129 4.94 23.63 7.73
CA HIS A 129 4.37 24.13 6.50
C HIS A 129 4.58 23.16 5.33
N ILE A 130 5.76 22.55 5.24
CA ILE A 130 6.04 21.53 4.20
C ILE A 130 5.09 20.34 4.38
N ALA A 131 4.96 19.82 5.61
CA ALA A 131 4.09 18.71 5.92
C ALA A 131 2.61 19.03 5.63
N PHE A 132 2.15 20.23 5.98
CA PHE A 132 0.80 20.68 5.68
C PHE A 132 0.53 20.70 4.16
N TRP A 133 1.42 21.31 3.37
CA TRP A 133 1.25 21.40 1.92
C TRP A 133 1.34 20.03 1.23
N ILE A 134 2.27 19.16 1.65
CA ILE A 134 2.37 17.80 1.14
C ILE A 134 1.13 16.98 1.51
N GLY A 135 0.68 17.04 2.76
CA GLY A 135 -0.54 16.38 3.20
C GLY A 135 -1.76 16.86 2.42
N ALA A 136 -1.94 18.17 2.28
CA ALA A 136 -3.04 18.77 1.53
C ALA A 136 -3.00 18.35 0.06
N SER A 137 -1.81 18.38 -0.56
CA SER A 137 -1.59 17.92 -1.94
C SER A 137 -1.97 16.46 -2.12
N VAL A 138 -1.60 15.59 -1.18
CA VAL A 138 -1.96 14.15 -1.22
C VAL A 138 -3.46 13.94 -1.11
N VAL A 139 -4.15 14.67 -0.23
CA VAL A 139 -5.61 14.61 -0.11
C VAL A 139 -6.29 15.02 -1.42
N VAL A 140 -5.86 16.15 -1.99
CA VAL A 140 -6.36 16.65 -3.27
C VAL A 140 -6.08 15.64 -4.39
N PHE A 141 -4.87 15.09 -4.45
CA PHE A 141 -4.44 14.11 -5.43
C PHE A 141 -5.27 12.82 -5.35
N ILE A 142 -5.56 12.33 -4.14
CA ILE A 142 -6.40 11.14 -3.94
C ILE A 142 -7.83 11.38 -4.47
N ILE A 143 -8.45 12.49 -4.08
CA ILE A 143 -9.84 12.79 -4.44
C ILE A 143 -9.97 13.12 -5.93
N LEU A 144 -9.18 14.08 -6.42
CA LEU A 144 -9.21 14.48 -7.83
C LEU A 144 -8.70 13.38 -8.74
N GLY A 145 -7.69 12.62 -8.33
CA GLY A 145 -7.19 11.49 -9.11
C GLY A 145 -8.24 10.41 -9.26
N ALA A 146 -8.93 10.05 -8.17
CA ALA A 146 -9.96 9.01 -8.22
C ALA A 146 -11.14 9.44 -9.11
N TRP A 147 -11.58 10.70 -8.98
CA TRP A 147 -12.63 11.27 -9.83
C TRP A 147 -12.19 11.42 -11.29
N GLY A 148 -10.95 11.86 -11.52
CA GLY A 148 -10.35 11.97 -12.85
C GLY A 148 -10.27 10.64 -13.57
N LEU A 149 -9.85 9.57 -12.89
CA LEU A 149 -9.85 8.22 -13.44
C LEU A 149 -11.27 7.69 -13.70
N GLN A 150 -12.25 8.01 -12.85
CA GLN A 150 -13.65 7.65 -13.10
C GLN A 150 -14.18 8.31 -14.37
N LYS A 151 -13.78 9.55 -14.65
CA LYS A 151 -14.20 10.31 -15.83
C LYS A 151 -13.45 9.89 -17.10
N LEU A 152 -12.14 9.63 -17.00
CA LEU A 152 -11.31 9.20 -18.12
C LEU A 152 -11.62 7.76 -18.55
N LEU A 153 -11.89 6.87 -17.58
CA LEU A 153 -12.11 5.45 -17.80
C LEU A 153 -13.43 5.01 -17.13
N PRO A 154 -14.58 5.28 -17.78
CA PRO A 154 -15.89 4.96 -17.21
C PRO A 154 -16.13 3.45 -17.10
N GLU A 155 -15.49 2.66 -17.98
CA GLU A 155 -15.58 1.21 -17.99
C GLU A 155 -14.88 0.59 -16.76
N LYS A 156 -15.64 -0.22 -16.02
CA LYS A 156 -15.14 -0.86 -14.79
C LYS A 156 -14.12 -1.95 -15.10
N ASP A 157 -14.29 -2.66 -16.20
CA ASP A 157 -13.43 -3.77 -16.63
C ASP A 157 -12.04 -3.24 -16.98
N LEU A 158 -11.95 -2.22 -17.84
CA LEU A 158 -10.69 -1.59 -18.24
C LEU A 158 -9.92 -1.01 -17.05
N ARG A 159 -10.62 -0.38 -16.10
CA ARG A 159 -9.98 0.16 -14.89
C ARG A 159 -9.36 -0.93 -14.02
N LEU A 160 -9.99 -2.09 -13.99
CA LEU A 160 -9.57 -3.25 -13.21
C LEU A 160 -8.39 -3.96 -13.87
N GLU A 161 -8.41 -4.07 -15.20
CA GLU A 161 -7.26 -4.52 -16.02
C GLU A 161 -6.04 -3.61 -15.84
N LEU A 162 -6.23 -2.29 -15.86
CA LEU A 162 -5.13 -1.34 -15.62
C LEU A 162 -4.59 -1.45 -14.20
N HIS A 163 -5.47 -1.58 -13.19
CA HIS A 163 -5.02 -1.81 -11.81
C HIS A 163 -4.19 -3.09 -11.69
N PHE A 164 -4.59 -4.16 -12.38
CA PHE A 164 -3.82 -5.41 -12.44
C PHE A 164 -2.46 -5.21 -13.12
N LEU A 165 -2.43 -4.60 -14.32
CA LEU A 165 -1.20 -4.36 -15.09
C LEU A 165 -0.21 -3.48 -14.31
N VAL A 166 -0.69 -2.41 -13.69
CA VAL A 166 0.13 -1.51 -12.86
C VAL A 166 0.68 -2.26 -11.65
N SER A 167 -0.11 -3.12 -10.99
CA SER A 167 0.39 -3.92 -9.87
C SER A 167 1.51 -4.88 -10.29
N LEU A 168 1.38 -5.51 -11.46
CA LEU A 168 2.42 -6.39 -12.03
C LEU A 168 3.69 -5.60 -12.36
N LEU A 169 3.55 -4.40 -12.93
CA LEU A 169 4.69 -3.54 -13.23
C LEU A 169 5.42 -3.08 -11.96
N ILE A 170 4.69 -2.79 -10.88
CA ILE A 170 5.29 -2.48 -9.56
C ILE A 170 6.09 -3.68 -9.05
N THR A 171 5.57 -4.90 -9.17
CA THR A 171 6.32 -6.13 -8.83
C THR A 171 7.60 -6.26 -9.63
N LEU A 172 7.51 -6.07 -10.95
CA LEU A 172 8.66 -6.19 -11.83
C LEU A 172 9.72 -5.11 -11.52
N LEU A 173 9.31 -3.86 -11.29
CA LEU A 173 10.20 -2.77 -10.89
C LEU A 173 10.83 -3.01 -9.51
N GLY A 174 10.06 -3.53 -8.55
CA GLY A 174 10.57 -3.90 -7.23
C GLY A 174 11.62 -5.01 -7.31
N LEU A 175 11.37 -6.03 -8.13
CA LEU A 175 12.28 -7.14 -8.35
C LEU A 175 13.56 -6.70 -9.08
N ILE A 176 13.46 -5.85 -10.11
CA ILE A 176 14.62 -5.24 -10.78
C ILE A 176 15.42 -4.38 -9.81
N GLY A 177 14.73 -3.62 -8.95
CA GLY A 177 15.36 -2.85 -7.87
C GLY A 177 16.23 -3.72 -6.96
N THR A 178 15.72 -4.87 -6.53
CA THR A 178 16.50 -5.83 -5.73
C THR A 178 17.60 -6.54 -6.49
N ALA A 179 17.37 -6.89 -7.76
CA ALA A 179 18.37 -7.55 -8.58
C ALA A 179 19.62 -6.66 -8.74
N ASN A 180 19.44 -5.37 -9.00
CA ASN A 180 20.55 -4.42 -9.04
C ASN A 180 21.27 -4.25 -7.69
N GLY A 181 20.55 -4.36 -6.57
CA GLY A 181 21.15 -4.33 -5.23
C GLY A 181 21.95 -5.59 -4.86
N GLN A 182 21.58 -6.76 -5.41
CA GLN A 182 22.28 -8.03 -5.14
C GLN A 182 23.54 -8.22 -6.00
N ILE A 183 23.64 -7.64 -7.19
CA ILE A 183 24.84 -7.78 -8.05
C ILE A 183 26.07 -7.11 -7.40
N LEU A 184 25.88 -6.19 -6.43
CA LEU A 184 26.93 -5.54 -5.66
C LEU A 184 27.19 -6.20 -4.28
N TYR A 185 26.42 -7.22 -3.90
CA TYR A 185 26.53 -7.86 -2.59
C TYR A 185 26.93 -9.32 -2.75
N VAL A 186 28.20 -9.63 -2.44
CA VAL A 186 28.64 -11.01 -2.25
C VAL A 186 27.73 -11.61 -1.16
N PRO A 187 27.05 -12.74 -1.41
CA PRO A 187 26.12 -13.31 -0.46
C PRO A 187 26.90 -13.74 0.78
N GLN A 188 26.78 -12.96 1.86
CA GLN A 188 27.06 -13.47 3.19
C GLN A 188 25.86 -14.34 3.57
N SER A 189 26.09 -15.66 3.57
CA SER A 189 25.15 -16.67 4.03
C SER A 189 24.77 -16.43 5.49
N GLU A 190 23.77 -15.60 5.75
CA GLU A 190 23.16 -15.57 7.08
C GLU A 190 22.35 -16.88 7.24
N PRO A 191 22.66 -17.70 8.26
CA PRO A 191 21.94 -18.95 8.47
C PRO A 191 20.46 -18.66 8.68
N ILE A 192 19.61 -19.52 8.14
CA ILE A 192 18.14 -19.41 8.24
C ILE A 192 17.76 -19.25 9.71
N ASN A 193 17.35 -18.04 10.09
CA ASN A 193 16.90 -17.73 11.44
C ASN A 193 15.48 -18.28 11.62
N LEU A 194 15.40 -19.59 11.89
CA LEU A 194 14.16 -20.33 12.12
C LEU A 194 13.23 -19.64 13.15
N LYS A 195 13.80 -18.91 14.11
CA LYS A 195 13.08 -18.11 15.12
C LYS A 195 12.26 -16.96 14.52
N VAL A 196 12.79 -16.27 13.51
CA VAL A 196 12.08 -15.16 12.84
C VAL A 196 10.99 -15.73 11.92
N LEU A 197 11.29 -16.85 11.25
CA LEU A 197 10.33 -17.56 10.42
C LEU A 197 9.14 -18.09 11.24
N GLU A 198 9.42 -18.68 12.40
CA GLU A 198 8.41 -19.12 13.37
C GLU A 198 7.56 -17.94 13.89
N GLY A 199 8.18 -16.79 14.16
CA GLY A 199 7.47 -15.57 14.57
C GLY A 199 6.48 -15.07 13.50
N ILE A 200 6.88 -15.05 12.22
CA ILE A 200 6.01 -14.64 11.11
C ILE A 200 4.86 -15.63 10.91
N PHE A 201 5.14 -16.93 10.97
CA PHE A 201 4.11 -17.97 10.86
C PHE A 201 3.10 -17.90 12.00
N THR A 202 3.57 -17.72 13.24
CA THR A 202 2.73 -17.58 14.43
C THR A 202 1.84 -16.33 14.33
N PHE A 203 2.41 -15.22 13.84
CA PHE A 203 1.66 -13.98 13.61
C PHE A 203 0.55 -14.15 12.57
N PHE A 204 0.84 -14.84 11.45
CA PHE A 204 -0.16 -15.14 10.43
C PHE A 204 -1.26 -16.08 10.92
N ILE A 205 -0.92 -17.10 11.70
CA ILE A 205 -1.89 -18.02 12.32
C ILE A 205 -2.78 -17.27 13.32
N ALA A 206 -2.20 -16.37 14.13
CA ALA A 206 -2.96 -15.55 15.08
C ALA A 206 -3.95 -14.62 14.36
N LEU A 207 -3.52 -13.94 13.30
CA LEU A 207 -4.39 -13.10 12.47
C LEU A 207 -5.52 -13.91 11.82
N PHE A 208 -5.21 -15.11 11.32
CA PHE A 208 -6.21 -15.99 10.72
C PHE A 208 -7.22 -16.50 11.76
N GLY A 209 -6.75 -16.84 12.97
CA GLY A 209 -7.59 -17.24 14.11
C GLY A 209 -8.52 -16.11 14.56
N ILE A 210 -8.02 -14.89 14.68
CA ILE A 210 -8.81 -13.70 15.01
C ILE A 210 -9.86 -13.45 13.92
N GLY A 211 -9.47 -13.51 12.64
CA GLY A 211 -10.40 -13.36 11.51
C GLY A 211 -11.49 -14.41 11.47
N PHE A 212 -11.15 -15.68 11.76
CA PHE A 212 -12.12 -16.78 11.82
C PHE A 212 -13.06 -16.65 13.03
N GLY A 213 -12.54 -16.24 14.19
CA GLY A 213 -13.31 -15.97 15.40
C GLY A 213 -14.32 -14.84 15.22
N PHE A 214 -13.90 -13.70 14.66
CA PHE A 214 -14.80 -12.60 14.33
C PHE A 214 -15.87 -12.98 13.31
N SER A 215 -15.52 -13.78 12.29
CA SER A 215 -16.48 -14.30 11.31
C SER A 215 -17.55 -15.18 11.96
N LYS A 216 -17.16 -16.05 12.89
CA LYS A 216 -18.06 -16.96 13.60
C LYS A 216 -18.94 -16.20 14.62
N LEU A 217 -18.38 -15.24 15.35
CA LEU A 217 -19.11 -14.40 16.30
C LEU A 217 -20.13 -13.50 15.61
N TYR A 218 -19.77 -12.95 14.45
CA TYR A 218 -20.66 -12.14 13.62
C TYR A 218 -21.87 -12.94 13.11
N TRP A 219 -21.67 -14.19 12.71
CA TRP A 219 -22.78 -15.08 12.31
C TRP A 219 -23.65 -15.49 13.49
N PHE A 220 -23.06 -15.76 14.65
CA PHE A 220 -23.79 -16.14 15.86
C PHE A 220 -24.69 -15.02 16.39
N LEU A 221 -24.19 -13.77 16.40
CA LEU A 221 -24.97 -12.59 16.79
C LEU A 221 -26.11 -12.28 15.80
N ARG A 222 -25.89 -12.53 14.50
CA ARG A 222 -26.91 -12.31 13.47
C ARG A 222 -28.04 -13.35 13.54
N GLN A 223 -27.76 -14.60 13.90
CA GLN A 223 -28.79 -15.62 14.11
C GLN A 223 -29.67 -15.34 15.35
N ARG A 224 -29.14 -14.67 16.38
CA ARG A 224 -29.93 -14.25 17.55
C ARG A 224 -30.88 -13.08 17.26
N LYS A 225 -30.54 -12.18 16.33
CA LYS A 225 -31.41 -11.04 15.94
C LYS A 225 -32.56 -11.40 15.00
N GLN A 226 -32.59 -12.60 14.43
CA GLN A 226 -33.67 -13.07 13.55
C GLN A 226 -34.73 -13.91 14.30
N LYS A 227 -34.56 -14.13 15.60
CA LYS A 227 -35.42 -14.99 16.42
C LYS A 227 -36.23 -14.24 17.50
N ASN A 228 -36.12 -12.91 17.53
CA ASN A 228 -37.01 -11.98 18.24
C ASN A 228 -37.72 -11.11 17.19
#